data_AF-A0AAU7XBF6-F1
#
_entry.id   AF-A0AAU7XBF6-F1
#
_cell.length_a   1.000
_cell.length_b   1.000
_cell.length_c   1.000
_cell.angle_alpha   90.00
_cell.angle_beta   90.00
_cell.angle_gamma   90.00
#
_symmetry.space_group_name_H-M   'P 1'
#
loop_
_entity.id
_entity.type
_entity.pdbx_description
1 polymer ?
#
loop_
_entity_poly.entity_id
_entity_poly.type
_entity_poly.pdbx_seq_one_letter_code
_entity_poly.pdbx_strand_id
1 'polypeptide(L)'
;MALKVELKPGERIIIGDSVITNSNQRTRLFIEGDAPILREKDVITASEANSPARRIYLALQLMYISRDPETLRREYETLAREFVEAAPSSAPIIDTINTLVTDGEYYRAIKQARELVLFEERLIGHA
;
A
#
# COMPACT_ATOMS: atom_id res chain seq x y z
N MET A 1 -10.15 11.14 15.33
CA MET A 1 -8.89 11.80 15.73
C MET A 1 -8.27 12.42 14.48
N ALA A 2 -7.76 13.65 14.55
CA ALA A 2 -7.11 14.29 13.40
C ALA A 2 -5.78 13.59 13.05
N LEU A 3 -5.58 13.22 11.80
CA LEU A 3 -4.29 12.76 11.31
C LEU A 3 -3.35 13.95 11.16
N LYS A 4 -2.22 13.91 11.86
CA LYS A 4 -1.18 14.94 11.75
C LYS A 4 -0.17 14.55 10.67
N VAL A 5 -0.10 15.33 9.61
CA VAL A 5 0.82 15.12 8.47
C VAL A 5 1.76 16.32 8.36
N GLU A 6 3.06 16.04 8.26
CA GLU A 6 4.07 17.04 7.91
C GLU A 6 4.57 16.79 6.48
N LEU A 7 4.54 17.82 5.63
CA LEU A 7 4.97 17.78 4.23
C LEU A 7 6.17 18.69 4.02
N LYS A 8 7.19 18.18 3.30
CA LYS A 8 8.33 18.98 2.81
C LYS A 8 7.92 19.80 1.57
N PRO A 9 8.67 20.85 1.20
CA PRO A 9 8.40 21.59 -0.03
C PRO A 9 8.28 20.66 -1.25
N GLY A 10 7.23 20.82 -2.05
CA GLY A 10 6.94 19.98 -3.22
C GLY A 10 6.40 18.57 -2.94
N GLU A 11 6.36 18.11 -1.68
CA GLU A 11 5.82 16.78 -1.34
C GLU A 11 4.31 16.75 -1.55
N ARG A 12 3.79 15.66 -2.12
CA ARG A 12 2.36 15.48 -2.37
C ARG A 12 1.73 14.43 -1.46
N ILE A 13 0.44 14.62 -1.20
CA ILE A 13 -0.41 13.66 -0.50
C ILE A 13 -1.74 13.51 -1.24
N ILE A 14 -2.23 12.28 -1.32
CA ILE A 14 -3.53 11.91 -1.88
C ILE A 14 -4.52 11.81 -0.72
N ILE A 15 -5.70 12.42 -0.89
CA ILE A 15 -6.83 12.34 0.04
C ILE A 15 -8.09 12.03 -0.77
N GLY A 16 -8.58 10.80 -0.68
CA GLY A 16 -9.65 10.29 -1.54
C GLY A 16 -9.32 10.54 -3.02
N ASP A 17 -10.15 11.34 -3.69
CA ASP A 17 -10.03 11.68 -5.11
C ASP A 17 -9.18 12.94 -5.37
N SER A 18 -8.57 13.53 -4.34
CA SER A 18 -7.82 14.80 -4.43
C SER A 18 -6.34 14.63 -4.16
N VAL A 19 -5.52 15.47 -4.80
CA VAL A 19 -4.07 15.56 -4.55
C VAL A 19 -3.75 16.94 -4.00
N ILE A 20 -3.04 16.98 -2.86
CA ILE A 20 -2.52 18.20 -2.27
C ILE A 20 -1.01 18.21 -2.48
N THR A 21 -0.51 19.25 -3.15
CA THR A 21 0.92 19.53 -3.32
C THR A 21 1.33 20.61 -2.33
N ASN A 22 2.30 20.31 -1.48
CA ASN A 22 2.85 21.32 -0.60
C ASN A 22 3.73 22.31 -1.40
N SER A 23 3.66 23.59 -1.04
CA SER A 23 4.33 24.67 -1.75
C SER A 23 5.84 24.69 -1.46
N ASN A 24 6.42 25.88 -1.23
CA ASN A 24 7.86 26.06 -1.02
C ASN A 24 8.31 25.99 0.45
N GLN A 25 7.37 25.87 1.41
CA GLN A 25 7.68 25.81 2.84
C GLN A 25 7.22 24.49 3.46
N ARG A 26 7.86 24.09 4.55
CA ARG A 26 7.46 22.91 5.30
C ARG A 26 6.15 23.18 6.06
N THR A 27 5.14 22.36 5.81
CA THR A 27 3.78 22.60 6.30
C THR A 27 3.28 21.44 7.14
N ARG A 28 2.57 21.75 8.23
CA ARG A 28 1.85 20.77 9.05
C ARG A 28 0.36 20.90 8.78
N LEU A 29 -0.26 19.78 8.43
CA LEU A 29 -1.70 19.67 8.20
C LEU A 29 -2.28 18.76 9.28
N PHE A 30 -3.45 19.15 9.77
CA PHE A 30 -4.33 18.30 10.56
C PHE A 30 -5.51 17.96 9.68
N ILE A 31 -5.70 16.69 9.40
CA ILE A 31 -6.75 16.20 8.51
C ILE A 31 -7.76 15.44 9.36
N GLU A 32 -9.02 15.86 9.33
CA GLU A 32 -10.12 15.22 10.03
C GLU A 32 -11.10 14.60 9.02
N GLY A 33 -11.53 13.37 9.31
CA GLY A 33 -12.44 12.60 8.46
C GLY A 33 -11.90 11.20 8.17
N ASP A 34 -12.64 10.45 7.36
CA ASP A 34 -12.42 9.03 7.08
C ASP A 34 -11.97 8.75 5.64
N ALA A 35 -11.65 9.81 4.88
CA ALA A 35 -11.16 9.66 3.51
C ALA A 35 -9.83 8.88 3.50
N PRO A 36 -9.57 8.03 2.50
CA PRO A 36 -8.28 7.37 2.33
C PRO A 36 -7.16 8.39 2.15
N ILE A 37 -6.06 8.24 2.89
CA ILE A 37 -4.91 9.14 2.85
C ILE A 37 -3.63 8.36 2.51
N LEU A 38 -2.95 8.73 1.42
CA LEU A 38 -1.66 8.17 1.00
C LEU A 38 -0.65 9.27 0.71
N ARG A 39 0.59 9.13 1.18
CA ARG A 39 1.67 10.02 0.74
C ARG A 39 2.18 9.59 -0.62
N GLU A 40 2.59 10.53 -1.46
CA GLU A 40 3.11 10.22 -2.79
C GLU A 40 4.28 9.22 -2.76
N LYS A 41 5.22 9.37 -1.82
CA LYS A 41 6.33 8.42 -1.63
C LYS A 41 5.88 6.99 -1.28
N ASP A 42 4.61 6.86 -0.87
CA ASP A 42 3.99 5.61 -0.51
C ASP A 42 3.05 5.07 -1.60
N VAL A 43 2.95 5.78 -2.71
CA VAL A 43 2.15 5.39 -3.87
C VAL A 43 3.08 4.81 -4.92
N ILE A 44 2.68 3.69 -5.50
CA ILE A 44 3.30 3.15 -6.72
C ILE A 44 2.28 3.17 -7.86
N THR A 45 2.78 3.31 -9.08
CA THR A 45 2.02 3.23 -10.32
C THR A 45 1.97 1.81 -10.86
N ALA A 46 1.06 1.54 -11.81
CA ALA A 46 0.99 0.26 -12.51
C ALA A 46 2.32 -0.11 -13.19
N SER A 47 3.06 0.87 -13.73
CA SER A 47 4.38 0.65 -14.32
C SER A 47 5.46 0.28 -13.31
N GLU A 48 5.33 0.71 -12.05
CA GLU A 48 6.27 0.39 -10.97
C GLU A 48 5.97 -0.96 -10.31
N ALA A 49 4.79 -1.54 -10.55
CA ALA A 49 4.39 -2.88 -10.11
C ALA A 49 5.02 -3.99 -10.96
N ASN A 50 6.35 -3.96 -11.06
CA ASN A 50 7.16 -4.80 -11.93
C ASN A 50 7.64 -6.11 -11.29
N SER A 51 7.25 -6.39 -10.05
CA SER A 51 7.52 -7.65 -9.35
C SER A 51 6.25 -8.21 -8.68
N PRO A 52 6.17 -9.54 -8.43
CA PRO A 52 5.04 -10.15 -7.73
C PRO A 52 4.66 -9.45 -6.41
N ALA A 53 5.63 -9.15 -5.53
CA ALA A 53 5.32 -8.44 -4.27
C ALA A 53 4.81 -7.02 -4.51
N ARG A 54 5.34 -6.31 -5.51
CA ARG A 54 4.88 -4.96 -5.87
C ARG A 54 3.49 -4.97 -6.51
N ARG A 55 3.09 -6.03 -7.20
CA ARG A 55 1.70 -6.20 -7.68
C ARG A 55 0.72 -6.37 -6.53
N ILE A 56 1.09 -7.16 -5.51
CA ILE A 56 0.31 -7.27 -4.27
C ILE A 56 0.19 -5.90 -3.58
N TYR A 57 1.30 -5.17 -3.48
CA TYR A 57 1.30 -3.80 -2.93
C TYR A 57 0.33 -2.89 -3.70
N LEU A 58 0.39 -2.90 -5.03
CA LEU A 58 -0.51 -2.09 -5.87
C LEU A 58 -1.98 -2.49 -5.69
N ALA A 59 -2.28 -3.79 -5.62
CA ALA A 59 -3.65 -4.26 -5.39
C ALA A 59 -4.22 -3.72 -4.07
N LEU A 60 -3.45 -3.81 -2.98
CA LEU A 60 -3.83 -3.26 -1.68
C LEU A 60 -4.00 -1.74 -1.71
N GLN A 61 -3.13 -1.03 -2.44
CA GLN A 61 -3.24 0.40 -2.65
C GLN A 61 -4.55 0.76 -3.37
N LEU A 62 -4.89 0.04 -4.44
CA LEU A 62 -6.14 0.24 -5.18
C LEU A 62 -7.36 -0.08 -4.31
N MET A 63 -7.31 -1.14 -3.51
CA MET A 63 -8.37 -1.46 -2.54
C MET A 63 -8.56 -0.33 -1.54
N TYR A 64 -7.48 0.24 -0.99
CA TYR A 64 -7.57 1.32 -0.01
C TYR A 64 -8.20 2.61 -0.56
N ILE A 65 -7.95 2.95 -1.82
CA ILE A 65 -8.51 4.16 -2.45
C ILE A 65 -9.86 3.91 -3.13
N SER A 66 -10.24 2.64 -3.35
CA SER A 66 -11.49 2.27 -4.02
C SER A 66 -12.70 2.55 -3.13
N ARG A 67 -13.81 2.93 -3.77
CA ARG A 67 -15.13 3.00 -3.11
C ARG A 67 -15.76 1.63 -2.91
N ASP A 68 -15.30 0.62 -3.66
CA ASP A 68 -15.76 -0.76 -3.59
C ASP A 68 -14.55 -1.74 -3.65
N PRO A 69 -13.85 -1.94 -2.54
CA PRO A 69 -12.65 -2.78 -2.49
C PRO A 69 -12.93 -4.27 -2.74
N GLU A 70 -14.17 -4.74 -2.53
CA GLU A 70 -14.53 -6.15 -2.71
C GLU A 70 -14.37 -6.62 -4.16
N THR A 71 -14.55 -5.71 -5.13
CA THR A 71 -14.33 -5.99 -6.55
C THR A 71 -12.88 -6.35 -6.87
N LEU A 72 -11.94 -5.78 -6.11
CA LEU A 72 -10.49 -5.97 -6.27
C LEU A 72 -9.94 -7.09 -5.38
N ARG A 73 -10.72 -7.53 -4.37
CA ARG A 73 -10.29 -8.57 -3.42
C ARG A 73 -9.91 -9.88 -4.10
N ARG A 74 -10.65 -10.30 -5.13
CA ARG A 74 -10.35 -11.54 -5.88
C ARG A 74 -9.00 -11.48 -6.60
N GLU A 75 -8.63 -10.32 -7.12
CA GLU A 75 -7.35 -10.12 -7.79
C GLU A 75 -6.21 -10.20 -6.76
N TYR A 76 -6.35 -9.50 -5.63
CA TYR A 76 -5.43 -9.59 -4.50
C TYR A 76 -5.25 -11.04 -4.02
N GLU A 77 -6.34 -11.78 -3.77
CA GLU A 77 -6.29 -13.17 -3.29
C GLU A 77 -5.57 -14.10 -4.27
N THR A 78 -5.72 -13.84 -5.57
CA THR A 78 -5.02 -14.60 -6.61
C THR A 78 -3.53 -14.32 -6.58
N LEU A 79 -3.13 -13.04 -6.55
CA LEU A 79 -1.72 -12.65 -6.45
C LEU A 79 -1.05 -13.19 -5.18
N ALA A 80 -1.75 -13.12 -4.03
CA ALA A 80 -1.24 -13.61 -2.76
C ALA A 80 -1.01 -15.13 -2.78
N ARG A 81 -1.94 -15.90 -3.33
CA ARG A 81 -1.80 -17.36 -3.49
C ARG A 81 -0.62 -17.70 -4.40
N GLU A 82 -0.54 -17.08 -5.58
CA GLU A 82 0.56 -17.30 -6.52
C GLU A 82 1.92 -17.00 -5.90
N PHE A 83 2.00 -15.93 -5.08
CA PHE A 83 3.23 -15.57 -4.37
C PHE A 83 3.65 -16.63 -3.35
N VAL A 84 2.71 -17.15 -2.55
CA VAL A 84 3.00 -18.21 -1.56
C VAL A 84 3.38 -19.52 -2.25
N GLU A 85 2.74 -19.86 -3.36
CA GLU A 85 3.10 -21.04 -4.16
C GLU A 85 4.54 -20.95 -4.68
N ALA A 86 4.96 -19.78 -5.17
CA ALA A 86 6.32 -19.55 -5.66
C ALA A 86 7.36 -19.42 -4.53
N ALA A 87 6.98 -18.87 -3.38
CA ALA A 87 7.86 -18.64 -2.23
C ALA A 87 7.16 -19.01 -0.90
N PRO A 88 7.07 -20.31 -0.54
CA PRO A 88 6.33 -20.76 0.65
C PRO A 88 6.80 -20.15 1.97
N SER A 89 8.07 -19.74 2.07
CA SER A 89 8.64 -19.05 3.23
C SER A 89 8.05 -17.66 3.48
N SER A 90 7.32 -17.09 2.52
CA SER A 90 6.60 -15.82 2.66
C SER A 90 5.24 -15.93 3.35
N ALA A 91 4.72 -17.16 3.55
CA ALA A 91 3.38 -17.40 4.08
C ALA A 91 3.06 -16.59 5.36
N PRO A 92 3.94 -16.48 6.37
CA PRO A 92 3.63 -15.68 7.56
C PRO A 92 3.40 -14.19 7.29
N ILE A 93 4.09 -13.62 6.29
CA ILE A 93 3.92 -12.22 5.88
C ILE A 93 2.56 -12.06 5.20
N ILE A 94 2.23 -12.97 4.28
CA ILE A 94 0.96 -12.96 3.54
C ILE A 94 -0.24 -13.20 4.48
N ASP A 95 -0.14 -14.12 5.45
CA ASP A 95 -1.19 -14.37 6.44
C ASP A 95 -1.48 -13.13 7.30
N THR A 96 -0.44 -12.37 7.65
CA THR A 96 -0.58 -11.09 8.33
C THR A 96 -1.34 -10.08 7.46
N ILE A 97 -1.00 -9.99 6.16
CA ILE A 97 -1.69 -9.12 5.21
C ILE A 97 -3.16 -9.55 5.06
N ASN A 98 -3.43 -10.84 4.90
CA ASN A 98 -4.78 -11.39 4.78
C ASN A 98 -5.68 -11.05 5.96
N THR A 99 -5.13 -11.10 7.18
CA THR A 99 -5.85 -10.71 8.40
C THR A 99 -6.19 -9.22 8.36
N LEU A 100 -5.23 -8.36 8.03
CA LEU A 100 -5.46 -6.91 7.92
C LEU A 100 -6.47 -6.55 6.84
N VAL A 101 -6.45 -7.26 5.69
CA VAL A 101 -7.44 -7.08 4.62
C VAL A 101 -8.83 -7.49 5.10
N THR A 102 -8.95 -8.62 5.79
CA THR A 102 -10.23 -9.10 6.35
C THR A 102 -10.80 -8.14 7.38
N ASP A 103 -9.95 -7.51 8.17
CA ASP A 103 -10.33 -6.51 9.18
C ASP A 103 -10.60 -5.10 8.57
N GLY A 104 -10.41 -4.91 7.26
CA GLY A 104 -10.55 -3.62 6.58
C GLY A 104 -9.42 -2.63 6.85
N GLU A 105 -8.32 -3.08 7.46
CA GLU A 105 -7.15 -2.30 7.85
C GLU A 105 -6.16 -2.13 6.68
N TYR A 106 -6.66 -1.67 5.52
CA TYR A 106 -5.90 -1.64 4.26
C TYR A 106 -4.61 -0.81 4.33
N TYR A 107 -4.61 0.32 5.03
CA TYR A 107 -3.39 1.12 5.17
C TYR A 107 -2.28 0.36 5.91
N ARG A 108 -2.64 -0.46 6.91
CA ARG A 108 -1.69 -1.33 7.61
C ARG A 108 -1.26 -2.49 6.71
N ALA A 109 -2.18 -3.04 5.90
CA ALA A 109 -1.86 -4.07 4.91
C ALA A 109 -0.83 -3.57 3.89
N ILE A 110 -0.98 -2.34 3.37
CA ILE A 110 0.00 -1.69 2.47
C ILE A 110 1.38 -1.57 3.14
N LYS A 111 1.43 -1.19 4.42
CA LYS A 111 2.70 -1.15 5.17
C LYS A 111 3.34 -2.54 5.26
N GLN A 112 2.55 -3.57 5.56
CA GLN A 112 3.04 -4.94 5.64
C GLN A 112 3.50 -5.48 4.28
N ALA A 113 2.84 -5.06 3.18
CA ALA A 113 3.28 -5.42 1.83
C ALA A 113 4.65 -4.82 1.46
N ARG A 114 5.12 -3.76 2.13
CA ARG A 114 6.52 -3.30 1.96
C ARG A 114 7.52 -4.31 2.47
N GLU A 115 7.22 -4.93 3.60
CA GLU A 115 8.05 -6.00 4.15
C GLU A 115 8.09 -7.19 3.20
N LEU A 116 6.98 -7.48 2.50
CA LEU A 116 6.94 -8.48 1.44
C LEU A 116 7.83 -8.10 0.25
N VAL A 117 7.82 -6.84 -0.19
CA VAL A 117 8.74 -6.36 -1.25
C VAL A 117 10.19 -6.49 -0.83
N LEU A 118 10.54 -6.08 0.39
CA LEU A 118 11.91 -6.24 0.92
C LEU A 118 12.31 -7.71 1.08
N PHE A 119 11.35 -8.59 1.39
CA PHE A 119 11.57 -10.02 1.44
C PHE A 119 11.87 -10.60 0.06
N GLU A 120 11.07 -10.25 -0.95
CA GLU A 120 11.29 -10.66 -2.35
C GLU A 120 12.64 -10.17 -2.87
N GLU A 121 12.98 -8.89 -2.66
CA GLU A 121 14.26 -8.31 -3.06
C GLU A 121 15.45 -9.04 -2.41
N ARG A 122 15.32 -9.47 -1.15
CA ARG A 122 16.34 -10.29 -0.49
C ARG A 122 16.44 -11.69 -1.08
N LEU A 123 15.32 -12.35 -1.39
CA LEU A 123 15.35 -13.68 -2.01
C LEU A 123 16.04 -13.65 -3.37
N ILE A 124 15.72 -12.65 -4.21
CA ILE A 124 16.32 -12.48 -5.53
C ILE A 124 17.80 -12.08 -5.42
N GLY A 125 18.16 -11.22 -4.46
CA GLY A 125 19.56 -10.84 -4.23
C GLY A 125 20.47 -11.95 -3.69
N HIS A 126 19.88 -13.08 -3.23
CA HIS A 126 20.60 -14.28 -2.79
C HIS A 126 20.44 -15.46 -3.77
N ALA A 127 19.76 -15.26 -4.91
CA ALA A 127 19.61 -16.24 -6.00
C ALA A 127 20.66 -16.00 -7.09
#